data_AF-A0A015JWK0-F1
#
_entry.id   AF-A0A015JWK0-F1
#
_cell.length_a   1.000
_cell.length_b   1.000
_cell.length_c   1.000
_cell.angle_alpha   90.00
_cell.angle_beta   90.00
_cell.angle_gamma   90.00
#
_symmetry.space_group_name_H-M   'P 1'
#
loop_
_entity.id
_entity.type
_entity.pdbx_description
1 polymer ?
#
loop_
_entity_poly.entity_id
_entity_poly.type
_entity_poly.pdbx_seq_one_letter_code
_entity_poly.pdbx_strand_id
1 'polypeptide(L)'
;MANAFKVYCEKIDLENIDLKKVYTFKEFEYINDQLKTRTIQLDGKPVNLFEYKNGKLIPMPQVPIARAAVVAEIVRQLGNWNIETHQNGRITSSQGGFDFNVGGARTLRAPDVTFAPRQTTRSLNALQNWTFQGQPFTPIFVVEVDFIQSESEFQAFDDRFRNEFFAPGTSVELGFLVSIGQDNNGQLQGNIHSWR
;
A
#
# COMPACT_ATOMS: atom_id res chain seq x y z
N MET A 1 -13.95 -9.46 23.54
CA MET A 1 -13.09 -8.26 23.41
C MET A 1 -13.74 -7.10 22.64
N ALA A 2 -15.06 -7.12 22.35
CA ALA A 2 -15.70 -6.09 21.52
C ALA A 2 -16.02 -4.76 22.26
N ASN A 3 -16.14 -4.76 23.59
CA ASN A 3 -16.66 -3.59 24.33
C ASN A 3 -15.63 -2.49 24.66
N ALA A 4 -14.33 -2.76 24.54
CA ALA A 4 -13.30 -1.74 24.83
C ALA A 4 -12.97 -0.84 23.62
N PHE A 5 -13.37 -1.23 22.40
CA PHE A 5 -13.14 -0.45 21.18
C PHE A 5 -14.14 0.70 21.00
N LYS A 6 -15.30 0.65 21.65
CA LYS A 6 -16.41 1.58 21.40
C LYS A 6 -16.21 2.97 21.99
N VAL A 7 -15.48 3.10 23.10
CA VAL A 7 -15.58 4.29 23.98
C VAL A 7 -14.67 5.46 23.57
N TYR A 8 -13.61 5.24 22.79
CA TYR A 8 -12.66 6.32 22.41
C TYR A 8 -12.81 6.86 20.99
N CYS A 9 -13.48 6.13 20.09
CA CYS A 9 -13.51 6.46 18.66
C CYS A 9 -14.74 7.28 18.21
N GLU A 10 -15.72 7.49 19.09
CA GLU A 10 -16.95 8.26 18.81
C GLU A 10 -16.72 9.77 18.51
N LYS A 11 -15.47 10.27 18.47
CA LYS A 11 -15.14 11.70 18.33
C LYS A 11 -14.31 12.09 17.10
N ILE A 12 -13.94 11.17 16.22
CA ILE A 12 -13.20 11.54 15.00
C ILE A 12 -14.21 12.03 13.96
N ASP A 13 -14.10 13.30 13.59
CA ASP A 13 -14.80 13.86 12.45
C ASP A 13 -14.13 13.39 11.15
N LEU A 14 -14.77 12.44 10.48
CA LEU A 14 -14.24 11.80 9.27
C LEU A 14 -14.33 12.72 8.05
N GLU A 15 -15.19 13.74 8.07
CA GLU A 15 -15.30 14.71 6.97
C GLU A 15 -14.20 15.78 7.06
N ASN A 16 -13.60 15.95 8.24
CA ASN A 16 -12.57 16.97 8.51
C ASN A 16 -11.30 16.35 9.12
N ILE A 17 -10.77 15.31 8.50
CA ILE A 17 -9.50 14.69 8.93
C ILE A 17 -8.34 15.69 8.77
N ASP A 18 -7.73 16.08 9.89
CA ASP A 18 -6.52 16.92 9.90
C ASP A 18 -5.28 16.06 9.63
N LEU A 19 -4.70 16.15 8.43
CA LEU A 19 -3.49 15.41 8.05
C LEU A 19 -2.21 15.89 8.76
N LYS A 20 -2.25 17.02 9.48
CA LYS A 20 -1.11 17.52 10.28
C LYS A 20 -1.11 16.94 11.70
N LYS A 21 -2.25 16.41 12.17
CA LYS A 21 -2.37 15.76 13.47
C LYS A 21 -1.54 14.47 13.50
N VAL A 22 -0.98 14.17 14.67
CA VAL A 22 -0.41 12.86 14.98
C VAL A 22 -1.53 11.95 15.49
N TYR A 23 -1.83 10.91 14.73
CA TYR A 23 -2.81 9.88 15.07
C TYR A 23 -2.13 8.70 15.75
N THR A 24 -2.84 8.14 16.72
CA THR A 24 -2.49 6.83 17.25
C THR A 24 -2.85 5.75 16.25
N PHE A 25 -2.20 4.59 16.35
CA PHE A 25 -2.52 3.44 15.51
C PHE A 25 -3.98 2.97 15.66
N LYS A 26 -4.58 3.09 16.85
CA LYS A 26 -5.99 2.77 17.07
C LYS A 26 -6.93 3.72 16.33
N GLU A 27 -6.61 5.01 16.29
CA GLU A 27 -7.38 5.99 15.51
C GLU A 27 -7.26 5.68 14.01
N PHE A 28 -6.07 5.33 13.52
CA PHE A 28 -5.88 4.86 12.15
C PHE A 28 -6.74 3.63 11.81
N GLU A 29 -6.71 2.59 12.66
CA GLU A 29 -7.51 1.38 12.44
C GLU A 29 -9.00 1.70 12.40
N TYR A 30 -9.47 2.54 13.32
CA TYR A 30 -10.86 2.99 13.35
C TYR A 30 -11.24 3.76 12.09
N ILE A 31 -10.45 4.75 11.69
CA ILE A 31 -10.72 5.56 10.49
C ILE A 31 -10.83 4.64 9.27
N ASN A 32 -9.84 3.77 9.04
CA ASN A 32 -9.87 2.85 7.89
C ASN A 32 -11.05 1.87 7.95
N ASP A 33 -11.42 1.37 9.13
CA ASP A 33 -12.61 0.53 9.28
C ASP A 33 -13.90 1.27 8.91
N GLN A 34 -14.03 2.53 9.34
CA GLN A 34 -15.16 3.38 9.01
C GLN A 34 -15.25 3.76 7.52
N LEU A 35 -14.13 3.71 6.79
CA LEU A 35 -14.07 4.04 5.36
C LEU A 35 -14.27 2.82 4.44
N LYS A 36 -14.35 1.59 4.98
CA LYS A 36 -14.66 0.40 4.17
C LYS A 36 -15.98 0.50 3.40
N THR A 37 -16.94 1.28 3.91
CA THR A 37 -18.29 1.41 3.35
C THR A 37 -18.64 2.82 2.89
N ARG A 38 -17.68 3.76 2.89
CA ARG A 38 -17.91 5.15 2.45
C ARG A 38 -16.63 5.81 1.94
N THR A 39 -16.80 6.86 1.17
CA THR A 39 -15.72 7.70 0.66
C THR A 39 -15.90 9.11 1.21
N ILE A 40 -14.82 9.71 1.73
CA ILE A 40 -14.78 11.09 2.19
C ILE A 40 -14.07 11.97 1.14
N GLN A 41 -14.19 13.29 1.25
CA GLN A 41 -13.44 14.21 0.39
C GLN A 41 -12.36 14.93 1.19
N LEU A 42 -11.12 14.85 0.72
CA LEU A 42 -10.00 15.63 1.23
C LEU A 42 -9.39 16.43 0.08
N ASP A 43 -9.32 17.76 0.22
CA ASP A 43 -8.83 18.69 -0.81
C ASP A 43 -9.49 18.44 -2.19
N GLY A 44 -10.80 18.14 -2.19
CA GLY A 44 -11.58 17.84 -3.40
C GLY A 44 -11.33 16.45 -4.01
N LYS A 45 -10.51 15.61 -3.38
CA LYS A 45 -10.20 14.24 -3.84
C LYS A 45 -10.97 13.19 -3.01
N PRO A 46 -11.59 12.19 -3.66
CA PRO A 46 -12.23 11.08 -2.96
C PRO A 46 -11.19 10.17 -2.31
N VAL A 47 -11.31 9.94 -1.00
CA VAL A 47 -10.43 9.07 -0.20
C VAL A 47 -11.29 8.07 0.56
N ASN A 48 -10.93 6.80 0.49
CA ASN A 48 -11.63 5.71 1.19
C ASN A 48 -10.66 4.77 1.95
N LEU A 49 -9.37 5.12 1.99
CA LEU A 49 -8.37 4.39 2.75
C LEU A 49 -7.18 5.32 3.04
N PHE A 50 -6.46 5.04 4.12
CA PHE A 50 -5.18 5.65 4.43
C PHE A 50 -4.08 4.60 4.56
N GLU A 51 -2.87 4.99 4.18
CA GLU A 51 -1.62 4.43 4.69
C GLU A 51 -1.23 5.15 6.00
N TYR A 52 -0.27 4.59 6.75
CA TYR A 52 0.12 5.13 8.05
C TYR A 52 1.62 5.11 8.24
N LYS A 53 2.22 6.25 8.57
CA LYS A 53 3.67 6.36 8.82
C LYS A 53 3.94 7.31 9.96
N ASN A 54 4.53 6.81 11.05
CA ASN A 54 4.96 7.63 12.19
C ASN A 54 3.86 8.57 12.71
N GLY A 55 2.63 8.06 12.86
CA GLY A 55 1.49 8.85 13.32
C GLY A 55 0.81 9.71 12.26
N LYS A 56 1.34 9.77 11.04
CA LYS A 56 0.73 10.49 9.92
C LYS A 56 -0.16 9.57 9.11
N LEU A 57 -1.35 10.06 8.77
CA LEU A 57 -2.24 9.46 7.78
C LEU A 57 -1.81 9.92 6.39
N ILE A 58 -1.63 8.98 5.47
CA ILE A 58 -1.30 9.26 4.08
C ILE A 58 -2.53 8.86 3.25
N PRO A 59 -3.24 9.82 2.63
CA PRO A 59 -4.45 9.52 1.87
C PRO A 59 -4.18 8.59 0.70
N MET A 60 -5.04 7.59 0.51
CA MET A 60 -5.09 6.79 -0.71
C MET A 60 -6.31 7.23 -1.53
N PRO A 61 -6.13 8.12 -2.52
CA PRO A 61 -7.22 8.53 -3.39
C PRO A 61 -7.68 7.36 -4.27
N GLN A 62 -8.90 7.47 -4.81
CA GLN A 62 -9.36 6.50 -5.81
C GLN A 62 -8.44 6.47 -7.03
N VAL A 63 -8.19 5.26 -7.53
CA VAL A 63 -7.26 5.02 -8.64
C VAL A 63 -7.99 5.20 -9.99
N PRO A 64 -7.45 5.99 -10.93
CA PRO A 64 -8.00 6.10 -12.28
C PRO A 64 -7.98 4.77 -13.05
N ILE A 65 -8.95 4.58 -13.96
CA ILE A 65 -9.13 3.31 -14.71
C ILE A 65 -7.87 2.82 -15.42
N ALA A 66 -7.09 3.73 -16.00
CA ALA A 66 -5.89 3.36 -16.75
C ALA A 66 -4.81 2.75 -15.85
N ARG A 67 -4.60 3.29 -14.64
CA ARG A 67 -3.71 2.67 -13.64
C ARG A 67 -4.28 1.35 -13.13
N ALA A 68 -5.57 1.30 -12.83
CA ALA A 68 -6.24 0.08 -12.37
C ALA A 68 -6.14 -1.07 -13.39
N ALA A 69 -6.26 -0.79 -14.68
CA ALA A 69 -6.12 -1.78 -15.75
C ALA A 69 -4.71 -2.38 -15.82
N VAL A 70 -3.68 -1.54 -15.68
CA VAL A 70 -2.28 -1.99 -15.66
C VAL A 70 -2.00 -2.85 -14.42
N VAL A 71 -2.46 -2.43 -13.24
CA VAL A 71 -2.36 -3.22 -12.00
C VAL A 71 -3.03 -4.59 -12.17
N ALA A 72 -4.24 -4.63 -12.73
CA ALA A 72 -4.96 -5.88 -12.96
C ALA A 72 -4.19 -6.84 -13.88
N GLU A 73 -3.57 -6.32 -14.94
CA GLU A 73 -2.77 -7.13 -15.87
C GLU A 73 -1.47 -7.66 -15.22
N ILE A 74 -0.79 -6.84 -14.41
CA ILE A 74 0.39 -7.28 -13.64
C ILE A 74 0.01 -8.40 -12.68
N VAL A 75 -1.09 -8.23 -11.94
CA VAL A 75 -1.60 -9.26 -11.01
C VAL A 75 -1.92 -10.56 -11.74
N ARG A 76 -2.55 -10.47 -12.92
CA ARG A 76 -2.86 -11.63 -13.76
C ARG A 76 -1.59 -12.38 -14.18
N GLN A 77 -0.58 -11.67 -14.70
CA GLN A 77 0.68 -12.27 -15.13
C GLN A 77 1.45 -12.89 -13.95
N LEU A 78 1.51 -12.18 -12.82
CA LEU A 78 2.15 -12.67 -11.61
C LEU A 78 1.41 -13.90 -11.04
N GLY A 79 0.09 -13.93 -11.16
CA GLY A 79 -0.76 -15.07 -10.81
C GLY A 79 -0.45 -16.31 -11.64
N ASN A 80 -0.35 -16.14 -12.96
CA ASN A 80 0.07 -17.21 -13.86
C ASN A 80 1.45 -17.74 -13.48
N TRP A 81 2.43 -16.85 -13.32
CA TRP A 81 3.78 -17.23 -12.89
C TRP A 81 3.79 -18.00 -11.56
N ASN A 82 3.04 -17.53 -10.56
CA ASN A 82 2.95 -18.15 -9.23
C ASN A 82 2.42 -19.59 -9.28
N ILE A 83 1.49 -19.87 -10.21
CA ILE A 83 0.94 -21.21 -10.44
C ILE A 83 1.92 -22.07 -11.25
N GLU A 84 2.36 -21.57 -12.42
CA GLU A 84 3.21 -22.28 -13.38
C GLU A 84 4.55 -22.70 -12.79
N THR A 85 5.11 -21.87 -11.89
CA THR A 85 6.40 -22.13 -11.24
C THR A 85 6.26 -22.72 -9.83
N HIS A 86 5.02 -23.07 -9.42
CA HIS A 86 4.71 -23.69 -8.13
C HIS A 86 5.20 -22.92 -6.89
N GLN A 87 5.35 -21.60 -7.00
CA GLN A 87 5.73 -20.75 -5.87
C GLN A 87 4.66 -20.78 -4.79
N ASN A 88 3.38 -20.89 -5.20
CA ASN A 88 2.22 -21.04 -4.31
C ASN A 88 2.17 -19.98 -3.20
N GLY A 89 2.71 -18.79 -3.45
CA GLY A 89 2.66 -17.64 -2.55
C GLY A 89 1.33 -16.89 -2.69
N ARG A 90 1.21 -15.77 -1.97
CA ARG A 90 0.06 -14.87 -2.07
C ARG A 90 0.42 -13.64 -2.88
N ILE A 91 -0.52 -13.23 -3.73
CA ILE A 91 -0.44 -12.00 -4.50
C ILE A 91 -1.54 -11.08 -3.97
N THR A 92 -1.22 -9.81 -3.80
CA THR A 92 -2.21 -8.79 -3.48
C THR A 92 -2.18 -7.69 -4.54
N SER A 93 -3.36 -7.15 -4.84
CA SER A 93 -3.51 -5.84 -5.50
C SER A 93 -3.86 -4.79 -4.44
N SER A 94 -3.78 -3.50 -4.77
CA SER A 94 -4.05 -2.42 -3.83
C SER A 94 -5.38 -2.60 -3.06
N GLN A 95 -5.27 -2.46 -1.73
CA GLN A 95 -6.09 -2.87 -0.58
C GLN A 95 -5.55 -4.06 0.27
N GLY A 96 -4.45 -4.71 -0.13
CA GLY A 96 -3.64 -5.57 0.76
C GLY A 96 -2.37 -4.86 1.24
N GLY A 97 -2.40 -4.25 2.43
CA GLY A 97 -1.25 -3.52 3.00
C GLY A 97 -0.32 -4.36 3.89
N PHE A 98 0.84 -3.81 4.23
CA PHE A 98 1.87 -4.43 5.07
C PHE A 98 2.47 -3.42 6.05
N ASP A 99 2.90 -3.90 7.22
CA ASP A 99 3.74 -3.12 8.13
C ASP A 99 5.22 -3.34 7.80
N PHE A 100 5.84 -2.36 7.14
CA PHE A 100 7.26 -2.36 6.79
C PHE A 100 8.18 -2.06 7.99
N ASN A 101 7.62 -1.61 9.12
CA ASN A 101 8.34 -1.36 10.38
C ASN A 101 9.71 -0.64 10.21
N VAL A 102 9.71 0.45 9.44
CA VAL A 102 10.92 1.20 9.08
C VAL A 102 11.56 1.81 10.33
N GLY A 103 12.82 1.44 10.61
CA GLY A 103 13.57 1.96 11.76
C GLY A 103 12.96 1.59 13.13
N GLY A 104 12.20 0.49 13.19
CA GLY A 104 11.48 0.08 14.41
C GLY A 104 10.17 0.85 14.66
N ALA A 105 9.74 1.66 13.69
CA ALA A 105 8.48 2.39 13.76
C ALA A 105 7.47 1.85 12.73
N ARG A 106 6.22 1.66 13.18
CA ARG A 106 5.12 1.16 12.36
C ARG A 106 4.92 2.02 11.11
N THR A 107 5.04 1.39 9.95
CA THR A 107 4.97 2.03 8.64
C THR A 107 4.12 1.15 7.72
N LEU A 108 2.83 1.45 7.66
CA LEU A 108 1.85 0.72 6.89
C LEU A 108 1.76 1.28 5.48
N ARG A 109 2.14 0.46 4.51
CA ARG A 109 2.06 0.77 3.08
C ARG A 109 1.24 -0.27 2.34
N ALA A 110 0.58 0.14 1.29
CA ALA A 110 -0.22 -0.72 0.41
C ALA A 110 0.27 -0.53 -1.04
N PRO A 111 1.39 -1.19 -1.41
CA PRO A 111 1.86 -1.16 -2.79
C PRO A 111 0.78 -1.68 -3.74
N ASP A 112 0.80 -1.21 -4.99
CA ASP A 112 -0.21 -1.59 -5.99
C ASP A 112 -0.27 -3.08 -6.29
N VAL A 113 0.90 -3.75 -6.32
CA VAL A 113 0.98 -5.21 -6.41
C VAL A 113 2.07 -5.72 -5.49
N THR A 114 1.82 -6.83 -4.82
CA THR A 114 2.87 -7.51 -4.04
C THR A 114 2.84 -9.01 -4.24
N PHE A 115 3.98 -9.66 -3.96
CA PHE A 115 4.06 -11.11 -3.78
C PHE A 115 4.76 -11.47 -2.47
N ALA A 116 4.07 -12.28 -1.67
CA ALA A 116 4.57 -12.84 -0.42
C ALA A 116 4.74 -14.37 -0.55
N PRO A 117 5.91 -14.94 -0.22
CA PRO A 117 6.16 -16.37 -0.41
C PRO A 117 5.22 -17.27 0.40
N ARG A 118 5.03 -18.50 -0.09
CA ARG A 118 4.21 -19.52 0.58
C ARG A 118 4.63 -19.77 2.02
N GLN A 119 5.94 -19.85 2.28
CA GLN A 119 6.47 -20.13 3.61
C GLN A 119 6.12 -19.02 4.60
N THR A 120 6.32 -17.76 4.20
CA THR A 120 5.93 -16.58 4.99
C THR A 120 4.43 -16.57 5.25
N THR A 121 3.63 -16.76 4.21
CA THR A 121 2.16 -16.61 4.32
C THR A 121 1.49 -17.74 5.11
N ARG A 122 2.09 -18.93 5.15
CA ARG A 122 1.60 -20.07 5.95
C ARG A 122 1.94 -19.99 7.44
N SER A 123 2.97 -19.23 7.82
CA SER A 123 3.35 -19.05 9.21
C SER A 123 2.59 -17.93 9.91
N LEU A 124 1.83 -17.11 9.16
CA LEU A 124 1.08 -15.99 9.71
C LEU A 124 -0.04 -16.45 10.64
N ASN A 125 -0.13 -15.82 11.81
CA ASN A 125 -1.26 -16.00 12.72
C ASN A 125 -2.49 -15.16 12.29
N ALA A 126 -3.58 -15.26 13.05
CA ALA A 126 -4.83 -14.54 12.73
C ALA A 126 -4.68 -13.01 12.80
N LEU A 127 -3.90 -12.48 13.75
CA LEU A 127 -3.66 -11.04 13.84
C LEU A 127 -2.92 -10.54 12.60
N GLN A 128 -1.86 -11.23 12.19
CA GLN A 128 -1.08 -10.86 11.01
C GLN A 128 -1.87 -11.01 9.70
N ASN A 129 -2.78 -11.99 9.60
CA ASN A 129 -3.55 -12.22 8.38
C ASN A 129 -4.72 -11.25 8.21
N TRP A 130 -5.36 -10.84 9.31
CA TRP A 130 -6.66 -10.14 9.26
C TRP A 130 -6.60 -8.71 9.80
N THR A 131 -5.46 -8.27 10.35
CA THR A 131 -5.25 -6.93 10.91
C THR A 131 -3.83 -6.46 10.63
N PHE A 132 -3.51 -5.21 10.98
CA PHE A 132 -2.13 -4.71 11.02
C PHE A 132 -1.45 -4.92 12.39
N GLN A 133 -1.90 -5.91 13.16
CA GLN A 133 -1.38 -6.25 14.48
C GLN A 133 -0.56 -7.54 14.44
N GLY A 134 0.22 -7.77 15.51
CA GLY A 134 1.19 -8.86 15.58
C GLY A 134 2.58 -8.44 15.10
N GLN A 135 3.45 -9.42 14.89
CA GLN A 135 4.78 -9.16 14.35
C GLN A 135 4.70 -8.74 12.87
N PRO A 136 5.41 -7.69 12.45
CA PRO A 136 5.40 -7.25 11.07
C PRO A 136 6.00 -8.31 10.15
N PHE A 137 5.53 -8.33 8.92
CA PHE A 137 6.11 -9.08 7.82
C PHE A 137 5.89 -8.29 6.53
N THR A 138 6.77 -8.48 5.55
CA THR A 138 6.71 -7.78 4.27
C THR A 138 6.69 -8.79 3.11
N PRO A 139 6.21 -8.39 1.92
CA PRO A 139 6.40 -9.17 0.72
C PRO A 139 7.89 -9.23 0.31
N ILE A 140 8.21 -10.08 -0.66
CA ILE A 140 9.55 -10.10 -1.29
C ILE A 140 9.58 -9.32 -2.60
N PHE A 141 8.41 -9.08 -3.20
CA PHE A 141 8.27 -8.34 -4.45
C PHE A 141 7.17 -7.31 -4.31
N VAL A 142 7.46 -6.07 -4.74
CA VAL A 142 6.53 -4.95 -4.72
C VAL A 142 6.52 -4.24 -6.07
N VAL A 143 5.34 -3.75 -6.47
CA VAL A 143 5.16 -2.93 -7.65
C VAL A 143 4.33 -1.71 -7.28
N GLU A 144 4.77 -0.55 -7.75
CA GLU A 144 3.98 0.68 -7.80
C GLU A 144 3.72 1.01 -9.27
N VAL A 145 2.52 1.52 -9.57
CA VAL A 145 2.15 1.97 -10.91
C VAL A 145 1.72 3.42 -10.81
N ASP A 146 2.27 4.33 -11.62
CA ASP A 146 1.78 5.70 -11.62
C ASP A 146 2.04 6.47 -12.92
N PHE A 147 1.36 7.60 -13.07
CA PHE A 147 1.60 8.57 -14.13
C PHE A 147 2.69 9.55 -13.73
N ILE A 148 3.95 9.24 -14.04
CA ILE A 148 5.09 10.09 -13.68
C ILE A 148 5.27 11.15 -14.75
N GLN A 149 5.00 12.41 -14.40
CA GLN A 149 5.07 13.58 -15.28
C GLN A 149 6.30 14.45 -15.01
N SER A 150 6.99 14.21 -13.89
CA SER A 150 8.12 15.02 -13.46
C SER A 150 9.19 14.23 -12.69
N GLU A 151 10.41 14.76 -12.68
CA GLU A 151 11.50 14.21 -11.89
C GLU A 151 11.19 14.22 -10.38
N SER A 152 10.46 15.23 -9.88
CA SER A 152 10.10 15.27 -8.46
C SER A 152 9.10 14.18 -8.06
N GLU A 153 8.17 13.83 -8.96
CA GLU A 153 7.27 12.69 -8.75
C GLU A 153 8.06 11.37 -8.77
N PHE A 154 8.97 11.22 -9.73
CA PHE A 154 9.87 10.07 -9.77
C PHE A 154 10.69 9.94 -8.48
N GLN A 155 11.30 11.03 -8.02
CA GLN A 155 12.12 11.04 -6.81
C GLN A 155 11.30 10.65 -5.56
N ALA A 156 10.02 11.04 -5.48
CA ALA A 156 9.16 10.62 -4.39
C ALA A 156 8.92 9.09 -4.34
N PHE A 157 8.92 8.42 -5.51
CA PHE A 157 8.93 6.96 -5.57
C PHE A 157 10.31 6.39 -5.27
N ASP A 158 11.39 6.92 -5.86
CA ASP A 158 12.75 6.45 -5.58
C ASP A 158 13.07 6.50 -4.07
N ASP A 159 12.74 7.60 -3.41
CA ASP A 159 12.89 7.76 -1.96
C ASP A 159 12.07 6.73 -1.18
N ARG A 160 10.84 6.44 -1.62
CA ARG A 160 9.97 5.43 -0.98
C ARG A 160 10.55 4.03 -1.15
N PHE A 161 10.98 3.67 -2.35
CA PHE A 161 11.61 2.37 -2.61
C PHE A 161 12.85 2.19 -1.73
N ARG A 162 13.77 3.16 -1.74
CA ARG A 162 15.03 3.08 -0.98
C ARG A 162 14.82 3.10 0.54
N ASN A 163 14.00 4.02 1.02
CA ASN A 163 13.94 4.33 2.46
C ASN A 163 12.82 3.61 3.19
N GLU A 164 11.88 2.96 2.48
CA GLU A 164 10.77 2.26 3.10
C GLU A 164 10.64 0.81 2.65
N PHE A 165 10.55 0.55 1.34
CA PHE A 165 10.38 -0.82 0.86
C PHE A 165 11.64 -1.67 1.01
N PHE A 166 12.81 -1.09 0.72
CA PHE A 166 14.12 -1.72 0.88
C PHE A 166 14.82 -1.30 2.19
N ALA A 167 14.07 -0.77 3.15
CA ALA A 167 14.62 -0.41 4.44
C ALA A 167 15.20 -1.64 5.17
N PRO A 168 16.23 -1.47 6.01
CA PRO A 168 16.73 -2.57 6.85
C PRO A 168 15.61 -3.19 7.68
N GLY A 169 15.53 -4.53 7.68
CA GLY A 169 14.50 -5.30 8.39
C GLY A 169 13.28 -5.67 7.53
N THR A 170 13.20 -5.17 6.30
CA THR A 170 12.25 -5.67 5.30
C THR A 170 12.79 -6.92 4.61
N SER A 171 11.90 -7.67 3.97
CA SER A 171 12.21 -8.84 3.14
C SER A 171 12.09 -8.57 1.65
N VAL A 172 11.95 -7.31 1.22
CA VAL A 172 11.81 -6.98 -0.20
C VAL A 172 13.14 -7.25 -0.92
N GLU A 173 13.07 -8.03 -1.99
CA GLU A 173 14.21 -8.41 -2.83
C GLU A 173 14.12 -7.80 -4.23
N LEU A 174 12.92 -7.41 -4.66
CA LEU A 174 12.69 -6.83 -5.98
C LEU A 174 11.55 -5.81 -5.91
N GLY A 175 11.76 -4.65 -6.53
CA GLY A 175 10.78 -3.58 -6.58
C GLY A 175 10.68 -3.01 -7.99
N PHE A 176 9.47 -2.81 -8.50
CA PHE A 176 9.24 -2.13 -9.78
C PHE A 176 8.39 -0.87 -9.63
N LEU A 177 8.80 0.22 -10.28
CA LEU A 177 7.92 1.34 -10.61
C LEU A 177 7.58 1.22 -12.08
N VAL A 178 6.32 0.91 -12.37
CA VAL A 178 5.77 0.93 -13.73
C VAL A 178 5.20 2.33 -13.96
N SER A 179 6.02 3.18 -14.57
CA SER A 179 5.62 4.50 -14.99
C SER A 179 4.82 4.39 -16.28
N ILE A 180 3.60 4.91 -16.29
CA ILE A 180 2.73 4.98 -17.45
C ILE A 180 2.53 6.44 -17.86
N GLY A 181 2.42 6.72 -19.15
CA GLY A 181 2.31 8.09 -19.62
C GLY A 181 1.81 8.18 -21.04
N GLN A 182 1.77 9.42 -21.54
CA GLN A 182 1.56 9.70 -22.95
C GLN A 182 2.76 10.49 -23.46
N ASP A 183 3.24 10.13 -24.65
CA ASP A 183 4.24 10.95 -25.34
C ASP A 183 3.60 12.24 -25.89
N ASN A 184 4.42 13.10 -26.50
CA ASN A 184 3.97 14.36 -27.08
C ASN A 184 2.93 14.21 -28.22
N ASN A 185 2.72 12.98 -28.71
CA ASN A 185 1.75 12.64 -29.74
C ASN A 185 0.49 11.94 -29.16
N GLY A 186 0.39 11.82 -27.84
CA GLY A 186 -0.71 11.12 -27.17
C GLY A 186 -0.60 9.60 -27.21
N GLN A 187 0.51 9.03 -27.66
CA GLN A 187 0.73 7.57 -27.61
C GLN A 187 1.10 7.14 -26.19
N LEU A 188 0.54 6.01 -25.75
CA LEU A 188 0.88 5.43 -24.46
C LEU A 188 2.35 5.03 -24.44
N GLN A 189 3.08 5.51 -23.43
CA GLN A 189 4.44 5.10 -23.14
C GLN A 189 4.48 4.44 -21.75
N GLY A 190 5.33 3.43 -21.61
CA GLY A 190 5.57 2.76 -20.33
C GLY A 190 7.06 2.59 -20.09
N ASN A 191 7.53 2.94 -18.90
CA ASN A 191 8.88 2.69 -18.43
C ASN A 191 8.83 1.84 -17.15
N ILE A 192 9.77 0.92 -17.00
CA ILE A 192 9.92 0.14 -15.77
C ILE A 192 11.25 0.50 -15.13
N HIS A 193 11.18 1.04 -13.91
CA HIS A 193 12.34 1.26 -13.06
C HIS A 193 12.40 0.14 -12.03
N SER A 194 13.61 -0.33 -11.70
CA SER A 194 13.78 -1.49 -10.83
C SER A 194 14.79 -1.25 -9.71
N TRP A 195 14.47 -1.78 -8.53
CA TRP A 195 15.34 -1.81 -7.35
C TRP A 195 15.56 -3.27 -6.92
N ARG A 196 16.74 -3.54 -6.35
CA ARG A 196 17.19 -4.81 -5.79
C ARG A 196 18.07 -4.54 -4.59
#